data_AF-A0A946CD75-F1
#
_entry.id   AF-A0A946CD75-F1
#
_cell.length_a   1.000
_cell.length_b   1.000
_cell.length_c   1.000
_cell.angle_alpha   90.00
_cell.angle_beta   90.00
_cell.angle_gamma   90.00
#
_symmetry.space_group_name_H-M   'P 1'
#
loop_
_entity.id
_entity.type
_entity.pdbx_description
1 polymer ?
#
loop_
_entity_poly.entity_id
_entity_poly.type
_entity_poly.pdbx_seq_one_letter_code
_entity_poly.pdbx_strand_id
1 'polypeptide(L)'
;FGSKDRQFILETTAEGKPSSKAAYHLSLELSTATEAKNIAIRLHTQTLRPGGPQKAPVAKAQGAFQSSHLRSEIEGKWSHLAVCFDSKHLKVFLNGQIIATHVLEHPGPAAEHGGLIIGGHRAGTGRNFEGKIDELTIWQRVLDAVEVRKFYQQGL
;
A
#
# COMPACT_ATOMS: atom_id res chain seq x y z
N PHE A 1 13.28 -1.19 28.90
CA PHE A 1 11.88 -1.62 29.04
C PHE A 1 11.35 -1.97 27.67
N GLY A 2 11.41 -3.24 27.28
CA GLY A 2 10.78 -3.77 26.06
C GLY A 2 10.17 -5.09 26.45
N SER A 3 8.84 -5.17 26.46
CA SER A 3 8.12 -6.37 26.89
C SER A 3 8.25 -7.48 25.85
N LYS A 4 7.89 -8.70 26.26
CA LYS A 4 7.89 -9.92 25.44
C LYS A 4 6.74 -9.96 24.41
N ASP A 5 6.14 -8.82 24.10
CA ASP A 5 4.98 -8.74 23.24
C ASP A 5 5.41 -8.21 21.87
N ARG A 6 5.62 -9.15 20.94
CA ARG A 6 5.58 -8.86 19.51
C ARG A 6 4.13 -8.61 19.12
N GLN A 7 3.81 -7.55 18.39
CA GLN A 7 2.49 -7.42 17.76
C GLN A 7 2.57 -6.79 16.36
N PHE A 8 1.94 -7.50 15.42
CA PHE A 8 1.54 -7.17 14.06
C PHE A 8 -0.01 -7.36 14.00
N ILE A 9 -0.64 -7.01 12.86
CA ILE A 9 -2.06 -7.20 12.41
C ILE A 9 -2.87 -5.87 12.47
N LEU A 10 -3.58 -5.45 11.42
CA LEU A 10 -4.92 -5.91 11.00
C LEU A 10 -5.28 -5.31 9.63
N GLU A 11 -6.13 -5.96 8.83
CA GLU A 11 -7.30 -6.75 9.22
C GLU A 11 -7.21 -8.28 8.88
N THR A 12 -7.70 -9.07 9.84
CA THR A 12 -8.23 -10.42 9.74
C THR A 12 -9.34 -10.43 10.80
N THR A 13 -10.48 -11.07 10.52
CA THR A 13 -11.56 -11.11 11.51
C THR A 13 -11.17 -12.05 12.65
N ALA A 14 -11.28 -11.56 13.89
CA ALA A 14 -11.05 -12.30 15.13
C ALA A 14 -12.05 -13.44 15.40
N GLU A 15 -12.90 -13.81 14.44
CA GLU A 15 -13.88 -14.90 14.57
C GLU A 15 -13.98 -15.82 13.33
N GLY A 16 -13.08 -15.69 12.35
CA GLY A 16 -13.06 -16.59 11.19
C GLY A 16 -14.32 -16.53 10.31
N LYS A 17 -15.11 -15.45 10.37
CA LYS A 17 -16.30 -15.24 9.52
C LYS A 17 -16.13 -14.03 8.60
N PRO A 18 -16.35 -14.17 7.28
CA PRO A 18 -16.29 -13.07 6.32
C PRO A 18 -17.27 -11.93 6.66
N SER A 19 -16.79 -10.69 6.62
CA SER A 19 -17.61 -9.49 6.75
C SER A 19 -18.21 -9.09 5.40
N SER A 20 -19.47 -8.65 5.37
CA SER A 20 -20.14 -8.15 4.15
C SER A 20 -19.84 -6.67 3.82
N LYS A 21 -18.78 -6.10 4.42
CA LYS A 21 -18.38 -4.69 4.25
C LYS A 21 -17.34 -4.54 3.12
N ALA A 22 -17.37 -3.41 2.41
CA ALA A 22 -16.71 -3.18 1.11
C ALA A 22 -15.22 -2.78 1.20
N ALA A 23 -14.33 -3.36 0.36
CA ALA A 23 -12.87 -3.32 0.51
C ALA A 23 -12.04 -2.56 -0.52
N TYR A 24 -10.81 -2.15 -0.12
CA TYR A 24 -9.71 -1.77 -1.00
C TYR A 24 -8.61 -2.85 -1.04
N HIS A 25 -8.24 -3.33 -2.23
CA HIS A 25 -6.96 -4.05 -2.42
C HIS A 25 -5.85 -3.01 -2.53
N LEU A 26 -4.69 -3.14 -1.87
CA LEU A 26 -3.55 -2.23 -2.07
C LEU A 26 -2.32 -3.04 -2.48
N SER A 27 -1.83 -2.81 -3.69
CA SER A 27 -0.58 -3.38 -4.19
C SER A 27 0.34 -2.27 -4.62
N LEU A 28 1.55 -2.28 -4.07
CA LEU A 28 2.62 -1.36 -4.41
C LEU A 28 3.68 -2.12 -5.21
N GLU A 29 4.07 -1.56 -6.34
CA GLU A 29 4.95 -2.21 -7.31
C GLU A 29 6.09 -1.26 -7.70
N LEU A 30 7.32 -1.79 -7.70
CA LEU A 30 8.48 -1.20 -8.34
C LEU A 30 8.68 -1.90 -9.69
N SER A 31 8.69 -1.14 -10.78
CA SER A 31 8.64 -1.70 -12.13
C SER A 31 9.34 -0.82 -13.16
N THR A 32 9.46 -1.30 -14.39
CA THR A 32 10.04 -0.52 -15.48
C THR A 32 9.22 0.75 -15.75
N ALA A 33 9.93 1.88 -15.85
CA ALA A 33 9.37 3.12 -16.35
C ALA A 33 9.54 3.21 -17.87
N THR A 34 8.88 4.20 -18.49
CA THR A 34 9.01 4.49 -19.92
C THR A 34 10.45 4.85 -20.31
N GLU A 35 11.12 5.64 -19.48
CA GLU A 35 12.54 5.97 -19.67
C GLU A 35 13.42 4.94 -18.95
N ALA A 36 14.42 4.37 -19.65
CA ALA A 36 15.26 3.30 -19.12
C ALA A 36 16.01 3.66 -17.83
N LYS A 37 16.44 4.93 -17.69
CA LYS A 37 17.10 5.46 -16.49
C LYS A 37 16.18 5.57 -15.27
N ASN A 38 14.88 5.40 -15.46
CA ASN A 38 13.89 5.54 -14.41
C ASN A 38 13.31 4.18 -13.97
N ILE A 39 12.78 4.18 -12.76
CA ILE A 39 11.94 3.13 -12.19
C ILE A 39 10.59 3.74 -11.84
N ALA A 40 9.52 2.97 -12.06
CA ALA A 40 8.16 3.37 -11.75
C ALA A 40 7.76 2.79 -10.40
N ILE A 41 7.22 3.64 -9.52
CA ILE A 41 6.50 3.21 -8.32
C ILE A 41 5.01 3.32 -8.66
N ARG A 42 4.34 2.16 -8.72
CA ARG A 42 2.93 2.04 -9.06
C ARG A 42 2.14 1.56 -7.87
N LEU A 43 0.98 2.16 -7.66
CA LEU A 43 0.00 1.64 -6.73
C LEU A 43 -1.21 1.13 -7.52
N HIS A 44 -1.71 -0.02 -7.12
CA HIS A 44 -2.93 -0.60 -7.63
C HIS A 44 -3.90 -0.76 -6.47
N THR A 45 -5.00 -0.02 -6.53
CA THR A 45 -6.12 -0.25 -5.63
C THR A 45 -7.47 -0.28 -6.32
N GLN A 46 -8.37 -1.08 -5.76
CA GLN A 46 -9.73 -1.27 -6.23
C GLN A 46 -10.68 -1.19 -5.05
N THR A 47 -11.80 -0.48 -5.14
CA THR A 47 -12.89 -0.55 -4.16
C THR A 47 -13.92 -1.61 -4.55
N LEU A 48 -14.67 -2.12 -3.58
CA LEU A 48 -15.94 -2.79 -3.88
C LEU A 48 -17.10 -1.80 -3.87
N ARG A 49 -17.83 -1.74 -4.98
CA ARG A 49 -19.15 -1.11 -4.99
C ARG A 49 -20.22 -2.16 -4.70
N PRO A 50 -21.10 -1.94 -3.70
CA PRO A 50 -22.21 -2.84 -3.45
C PRO A 50 -23.02 -3.11 -4.72
N GLY A 51 -23.38 -4.36 -4.94
CA GLY A 51 -24.38 -4.71 -5.95
C GLY A 51 -25.77 -4.27 -5.51
N GLY A 52 -26.70 -4.19 -6.46
CA GLY A 52 -28.14 -4.13 -6.11
C GLY A 52 -28.59 -5.40 -5.38
N PRO A 53 -29.89 -5.49 -5.00
CA PRO A 53 -30.43 -6.67 -4.34
C PRO A 53 -30.05 -7.96 -5.10
N GLN A 54 -29.53 -8.95 -4.36
CA GLN A 54 -29.08 -10.25 -4.91
C GLN A 54 -27.93 -10.19 -5.94
N LYS A 55 -27.23 -9.06 -6.07
CA LYS A 55 -26.02 -8.95 -6.91
C LYS A 55 -24.77 -8.91 -6.04
N ALA A 56 -23.76 -9.68 -6.43
CA ALA A 56 -22.45 -9.58 -5.82
C ALA A 56 -21.88 -8.16 -6.00
N PRO A 57 -21.11 -7.65 -5.02
CA PRO A 57 -20.34 -6.44 -5.19
C PRO A 57 -19.40 -6.50 -6.41
N VAL A 58 -19.16 -5.34 -7.02
CA VAL A 58 -18.28 -5.21 -8.19
C VAL A 58 -17.00 -4.47 -7.80
N ALA A 59 -15.85 -5.06 -8.10
CA ALA A 59 -14.56 -4.40 -7.95
C ALA A 59 -14.39 -3.26 -8.96
N LYS A 60 -13.92 -2.12 -8.50
CA LYS A 60 -13.67 -0.92 -9.30
C LYS A 60 -12.29 -0.37 -9.00
N ALA A 61 -11.42 -0.29 -10.01
CA ALA A 61 -10.12 0.34 -9.88
C ALA A 61 -10.26 1.81 -9.44
N GLN A 62 -9.30 2.30 -8.66
CA GLN A 62 -9.30 3.63 -8.06
C GLN A 62 -8.39 4.62 -8.81
N GLY A 63 -8.30 4.47 -10.12
CA GLY A 63 -7.40 5.24 -10.99
C GLY A 63 -6.15 4.45 -11.39
N ALA A 64 -5.23 5.15 -12.04
CA ALA A 64 -3.85 4.70 -12.22
C ALA A 64 -2.94 5.56 -11.34
N PHE A 65 -2.26 4.93 -10.39
CA PHE A 65 -1.28 5.61 -9.54
C PHE A 65 0.11 5.23 -10.01
N GLN A 66 0.88 6.20 -10.49
CA GLN A 66 2.28 5.97 -10.82
C GLN A 66 3.11 7.24 -10.62
N SER A 67 4.34 7.04 -10.18
CA SER A 67 5.39 8.06 -10.17
C SER A 67 6.67 7.47 -10.75
N SER A 68 7.52 8.31 -11.32
CA SER A 68 8.76 7.90 -11.98
C SER A 68 9.95 8.55 -11.29
N HIS A 69 10.95 7.75 -10.93
CA HIS A 69 12.13 8.16 -10.15
C HIS A 69 13.40 7.66 -10.82
N LEU A 70 14.54 8.30 -10.58
CA LEU A 70 15.81 7.84 -11.13
C LEU A 70 16.18 6.51 -10.47
N ARG A 71 16.63 5.53 -11.28
CA ARG A 71 17.12 4.25 -10.77
C ARG A 71 18.27 4.42 -9.78
N SER A 72 19.15 5.38 -10.05
CA SER A 72 20.32 5.68 -9.20
C SER A 72 19.96 6.16 -7.79
N GLU A 73 18.72 6.57 -7.54
CA GLU A 73 18.23 6.96 -6.20
C GLU A 73 17.83 5.75 -5.35
N ILE A 74 17.52 4.61 -5.98
CA ILE A 74 16.90 3.45 -5.33
C ILE A 74 17.77 2.20 -5.44
N GLU A 75 18.37 1.94 -6.60
CA GLU A 75 19.13 0.72 -6.86
C GLU A 75 20.36 0.61 -5.95
N GLY A 76 20.52 -0.56 -5.32
CA GLY A 76 21.61 -0.85 -4.39
C GLY A 76 21.55 -0.08 -3.06
N LYS A 77 20.44 0.60 -2.76
CA LYS A 77 20.26 1.44 -1.57
C LYS A 77 19.01 1.05 -0.80
N TRP A 78 19.03 1.29 0.51
CA TRP A 78 17.82 1.26 1.31
C TRP A 78 16.94 2.45 0.94
N SER A 79 15.65 2.18 0.74
CA SER A 79 14.63 3.19 0.49
C SER A 79 13.49 3.01 1.47
N HIS A 80 13.05 4.10 2.09
CA HIS A 80 11.86 4.10 2.93
C HIS A 80 10.64 4.43 2.06
N LEU A 81 9.65 3.55 2.05
CA LEU A 81 8.46 3.65 1.22
C LEU A 81 7.22 3.57 2.11
N ALA A 82 6.42 4.63 2.12
CA ALA A 82 5.18 4.68 2.91
C ALA A 82 3.98 4.98 2.03
N VAL A 83 2.84 4.39 2.37
CA VAL A 83 1.54 4.69 1.76
C VAL A 83 0.57 5.07 2.86
N CYS A 84 -0.04 6.25 2.74
CA CYS A 84 -1.06 6.73 3.65
C CYS A 84 -2.35 6.93 2.86
N PHE A 85 -3.47 6.44 3.37
CA PHE A 85 -4.76 6.62 2.70
C PHE A 85 -5.86 6.91 3.72
N ASP A 86 -6.76 7.81 3.36
CA ASP A 86 -8.04 8.01 4.03
C ASP A 86 -9.19 7.60 3.08
N SER A 87 -10.43 7.95 3.42
CA SER A 87 -11.60 7.62 2.60
C SER A 87 -11.73 8.44 1.31
N LYS A 88 -10.83 9.39 1.06
CA LYS A 88 -10.87 10.38 -0.04
C LYS A 88 -9.52 10.55 -0.74
N HIS A 89 -8.41 10.33 -0.05
CA HIS A 89 -7.07 10.61 -0.54
C HIS A 89 -6.13 9.45 -0.31
N LEU A 90 -5.17 9.33 -1.22
CA LEU A 90 -4.03 8.46 -1.09
C LEU A 90 -2.74 9.27 -1.30
N LYS A 91 -1.73 8.99 -0.48
CA LYS A 91 -0.40 9.58 -0.56
C LYS A 91 0.64 8.49 -0.54
N VAL A 92 1.65 8.62 -1.41
CA VAL A 92 2.82 7.74 -1.45
C VAL A 92 4.04 8.58 -1.14
N PHE A 93 4.93 8.04 -0.32
CA PHE A 93 6.15 8.70 0.11
C PHE A 93 7.36 7.84 -0.22
N LEU A 94 8.42 8.46 -0.74
CA LEU A 94 9.74 7.86 -0.91
C LEU A 94 10.74 8.68 -0.12
N ASN A 95 11.51 8.04 0.77
CA ASN A 95 12.54 8.68 1.60
C ASN A 95 12.01 9.91 2.35
N GLY A 96 10.80 9.77 2.91
CA GLY A 96 10.13 10.81 3.70
C GLY A 96 9.52 11.95 2.89
N GLN A 97 9.61 11.93 1.57
CA GLN A 97 9.03 12.95 0.67
C GLN A 97 7.78 12.42 -0.03
N ILE A 98 6.75 13.25 -0.17
CA ILE A 98 5.56 12.90 -0.96
C ILE A 98 5.95 12.82 -2.42
N ILE A 99 5.75 11.65 -3.03
CA ILE A 99 5.97 11.40 -4.45
C ILE A 99 4.68 11.29 -5.26
N ALA A 100 3.55 11.09 -4.57
CA ALA A 100 2.23 11.08 -5.19
C ALA A 100 1.16 11.50 -4.19
N THR A 101 0.18 12.27 -4.65
CA THR A 101 -1.07 12.55 -3.94
C THR A 101 -2.22 12.38 -4.92
N HIS A 102 -3.20 11.57 -4.55
CA HIS A 102 -4.33 11.24 -5.39
C HIS A 102 -5.63 11.39 -4.63
N VAL A 103 -6.63 11.99 -5.29
CA VAL A 103 -8.01 11.94 -4.85
C VAL A 103 -8.61 10.63 -5.38
N LEU A 104 -9.23 9.85 -4.49
CA LEU A 104 -9.88 8.59 -4.86
C LEU A 104 -11.08 8.88 -5.77
N GLU A 105 -11.14 8.23 -6.93
CA GLU A 105 -12.25 8.34 -7.86
C GLU A 105 -13.58 7.89 -7.21
N HIS A 106 -13.52 6.92 -6.29
CA HIS A 106 -14.67 6.51 -5.51
C HIS A 106 -14.34 6.54 -4.02
N PRO A 107 -14.69 7.65 -3.33
CA PRO A 107 -14.52 7.79 -1.90
C PRO A 107 -15.29 6.72 -1.12
N GLY A 108 -14.71 6.25 -0.02
CA GLY A 108 -15.30 5.20 0.80
C GLY A 108 -14.31 4.65 1.83
N PRO A 109 -14.80 3.85 2.80
CA PRO A 109 -13.93 3.17 3.74
C PRO A 109 -13.08 2.12 3.03
N ALA A 110 -11.86 1.90 3.53
CA ALA A 110 -11.15 0.67 3.24
C ALA A 110 -11.82 -0.50 3.93
N ALA A 111 -11.86 -1.61 3.24
CA ALA A 111 -11.98 -2.91 3.87
C ALA A 111 -11.04 -3.88 3.16
N GLU A 112 -11.11 -5.13 3.56
CA GLU A 112 -10.12 -6.10 3.20
C GLU A 112 -10.67 -7.32 2.54
N HIS A 113 -10.07 -7.66 1.42
CA HIS A 113 -10.21 -8.99 0.84
C HIS A 113 -8.82 -9.54 0.56
N GLY A 114 -8.43 -10.57 1.31
CA GLY A 114 -7.17 -11.29 1.12
C GLY A 114 -6.12 -10.95 2.16
N GLY A 115 -5.38 -11.96 2.60
CA GLY A 115 -4.30 -11.78 3.56
C GLY A 115 -3.18 -10.88 3.01
N LEU A 116 -2.37 -10.36 3.94
CA LEU A 116 -1.20 -9.56 3.62
C LEU A 116 -0.16 -10.40 2.87
N ILE A 117 0.33 -9.86 1.76
CA ILE A 117 1.44 -10.44 0.99
C ILE A 117 2.56 -9.41 0.96
N ILE A 118 3.72 -9.83 1.46
CA ILE A 118 4.93 -9.03 1.46
C ILE A 118 5.92 -9.70 0.52
N GLY A 119 6.51 -8.93 -0.39
CA GLY A 119 7.56 -9.40 -1.30
C GLY A 119 7.09 -10.43 -2.35
N GLY A 120 5.79 -10.54 -2.60
CA GLY A 120 5.23 -11.50 -3.54
C GLY A 120 3.95 -11.00 -4.20
N HIS A 121 3.48 -11.73 -5.20
CA HIS A 121 2.23 -11.44 -5.88
C HIS A 121 1.16 -12.47 -5.51
N ARG A 122 -0.08 -12.00 -5.31
CA ARG A 122 -1.21 -12.84 -4.87
C ARG A 122 -1.49 -14.06 -5.73
N ALA A 123 -1.26 -13.96 -7.04
CA ALA A 123 -1.47 -15.07 -7.96
C ALA A 123 -0.34 -16.11 -7.94
N GLY A 124 0.76 -15.90 -7.20
CA GLY A 124 1.90 -16.82 -7.16
C GLY A 124 2.71 -16.91 -8.47
N THR A 125 2.53 -15.95 -9.39
CA THR A 125 3.02 -16.00 -10.78
C THR A 125 4.43 -15.44 -10.96
N GLY A 126 5.34 -15.61 -9.99
CA GLY A 126 6.76 -15.24 -10.16
C GLY A 126 7.10 -13.74 -10.18
N ARG A 127 6.18 -12.86 -9.74
CA ARG A 127 6.44 -11.42 -9.54
C ARG A 127 6.89 -11.13 -8.10
N ASN A 128 7.88 -11.88 -7.65
CA ASN A 128 8.39 -11.75 -6.29
C ASN A 128 9.39 -10.59 -6.21
N PHE A 129 9.43 -9.93 -5.06
CA PHE A 129 10.39 -8.89 -4.81
C PHE A 129 11.78 -9.51 -4.62
N GLU A 130 12.72 -9.10 -5.46
CA GLU A 130 14.11 -9.52 -5.39
C GLU A 130 14.92 -8.44 -4.65
N GLY A 131 14.89 -8.49 -3.32
CA GLY A 131 15.55 -7.51 -2.47
C GLY A 131 15.43 -7.84 -0.99
N LYS A 132 15.82 -6.88 -0.15
CA LYS A 132 15.68 -6.97 1.31
C LYS A 132 14.56 -6.05 1.79
N ILE A 133 13.82 -6.49 2.79
CA ILE A 133 12.77 -5.73 3.47
C ILE A 133 13.13 -5.71 4.95
N ASP A 134 13.04 -4.54 5.58
CA ASP A 134 13.25 -4.36 7.01
C ASP A 134 12.27 -3.30 7.54
N GLU A 135 12.09 -3.25 8.87
CA GLU A 135 11.28 -2.25 9.61
C GLU A 135 9.81 -2.11 9.12
N LEU A 136 9.19 -3.23 8.72
CA LEU A 136 7.79 -3.22 8.28
C LEU A 136 6.85 -2.79 9.41
N THR A 137 6.24 -1.61 9.26
CA THR A 137 5.31 -1.03 10.22
C THR A 137 3.94 -0.74 9.59
N ILE A 138 2.86 -0.98 10.35
CA ILE A 138 1.47 -0.69 9.94
C ILE A 138 0.79 0.18 11.01
N TRP A 139 0.03 1.19 10.59
CA TRP A 139 -0.66 2.13 11.47
C TRP A 139 -2.19 2.06 11.31
N GLN A 140 -2.92 2.11 12.43
CA GLN A 140 -4.40 2.15 12.47
C GLN A 140 -4.99 3.56 12.27
N ARG A 141 -4.16 4.49 11.78
CA ARG A 141 -4.55 5.85 11.47
C ARG A 141 -3.73 6.36 10.31
N VAL A 142 -4.20 7.44 9.72
CA VAL A 142 -3.44 8.16 8.70
C VAL A 142 -2.30 8.90 9.38
N LEU A 143 -1.09 8.68 8.86
CA LEU A 143 0.07 9.49 9.21
C LEU A 143 0.09 10.75 8.33
N ASP A 144 0.46 11.88 8.92
CA ASP A 144 0.73 13.09 8.15
C ASP A 144 2.16 13.09 7.58
N ALA A 145 2.47 14.09 6.74
CA ALA A 145 3.76 14.19 6.08
C ALA A 145 4.93 14.46 7.04
N VAL A 146 4.67 15.12 8.16
CA VAL A 146 5.70 15.43 9.18
C VAL A 146 6.07 14.14 9.91
N GLU A 147 5.07 13.34 10.28
CA GLU A 147 5.27 12.04 10.93
C GLU A 147 6.05 11.07 10.06
N VAL A 148 5.65 10.92 8.79
CA VAL A 148 6.36 10.04 7.84
C VAL A 148 7.81 10.48 7.65
N ARG A 149 8.06 11.78 7.54
CA ARG A 149 9.43 12.31 7.43
C ARG A 149 10.25 12.03 8.69
N LYS A 150 9.64 12.14 9.87
CA LYS A 150 10.31 11.84 11.13
C LYS A 150 10.70 10.36 11.22
N PHE A 151 9.82 9.44 10.83
CA PHE A 151 10.14 8.00 10.83
C PHE A 151 11.31 7.68 9.90
N TYR A 152 11.28 8.20 8.67
CA TYR A 152 12.40 8.07 7.74
C TYR A 152 13.73 8.54 8.35
N GLN A 153 13.75 9.70 9.02
CA GLN A 153 14.95 10.24 9.66
C GLN A 153 15.44 9.40 10.84
N GLN A 154 14.55 8.61 11.44
CA GLN A 154 14.86 7.68 12.54
C GLN A 154 15.25 6.28 12.04
N GLY A 155 15.20 6.04 10.72
CA GLY A 155 15.45 4.72 10.14
C GLY A 155 14.30 3.73 10.33
N LEU A 156 13.09 4.25 10.58
CA LEU A 156 11.83 3.51 10.65
C LEU A 156 11.07 3.66 9.33
#